data_AF-A0A9X4F1B0-F1
#
_entry.id   AF-A0A9X4F1B0-F1
#
_cell.length_a   1.000
_cell.length_b   1.000
_cell.length_c   1.000
_cell.angle_alpha   90.00
_cell.angle_beta   90.00
_cell.angle_gamma   90.00
#
_symmetry.space_group_name_H-M   'P 1'
#
loop_
_entity.id
_entity.type
_entity.pdbx_description
1 polymer ?
#
loop_
_entity_poly.entity_id
_entity_poly.type
_entity_poly.pdbx_seq_one_letter_code
_entity_poly.pdbx_strand_id
1 'polypeptide(L)'
;MTNMTQTQSIPEAIMDEMKFLKGLIDATNFKSEKLDIEIDTTTKAVSFPEFNGCAVGMLINTGKCFYTSEEDACSSVYDLMYIISTDCQPSLTGGTTVRLNSSVKWQGVAPRTFSCEYDLASEAGIPPSIYEAYAYLSANSELSKGELLEIFGGAVCSLACNTFYYDFDYAGDLESFYFDAYAAFNRDLETIQH
;
A
#
# COMPACT_ATOMS: atom_id res chain seq x y z
N MET A 1 30.47 -3.43 11.25
CA MET A 1 29.50 -2.42 10.77
C MET A 1 28.14 -2.99 11.06
N THR A 2 27.45 -2.41 12.02
CA THR A 2 26.11 -2.83 12.43
C THR A 2 25.16 -2.47 11.30
N ASN A 3 24.57 -3.50 10.65
CA ASN A 3 23.43 -3.30 9.75
C ASN A 3 22.34 -2.63 10.58
N MET A 4 22.13 -1.33 10.37
CA MET A 4 20.88 -0.70 10.75
C MET A 4 19.85 -1.20 9.74
N THR A 5 19.27 -2.37 9.98
CA THR A 5 17.93 -2.66 9.50
C THR A 5 17.06 -1.56 10.06
N GLN A 6 16.76 -0.55 9.24
CA GLN A 6 15.69 0.40 9.52
C GLN A 6 14.45 -0.46 9.75
N THR A 7 13.99 -0.53 11.00
CA THR A 7 12.79 -1.28 11.32
C THR A 7 11.65 -0.67 10.51
N GLN A 8 11.15 -1.45 9.55
CA GLN A 8 9.97 -1.13 8.77
C GLN A 8 8.83 -0.95 9.78
N SER A 9 8.45 0.29 10.10
CA SER A 9 7.49 0.56 11.18
C SER A 9 6.23 1.21 10.63
N ILE A 10 5.12 0.46 10.67
CA ILE A 10 3.78 1.02 10.52
C ILE A 10 3.61 2.12 11.60
N PRO A 11 3.28 3.37 11.25
CA PRO A 11 3.02 4.42 12.24
C PRO A 11 1.94 4.01 13.24
N GLU A 12 2.17 4.25 14.53
CA GLU A 12 1.23 3.88 15.60
C GLU A 12 -0.18 4.47 15.36
N ALA A 13 -0.24 5.66 14.79
CA ALA A 13 -1.47 6.37 14.48
C ALA A 13 -2.42 5.63 13.50
N ILE A 14 -1.92 4.63 12.77
CA ILE A 14 -2.70 3.86 11.78
C ILE A 14 -2.74 2.35 12.09
N MET A 15 -2.25 1.97 13.27
CA MET A 15 -2.08 0.57 13.65
C MET A 15 -3.42 -0.17 13.77
N ASP A 16 -4.44 0.51 14.32
CA ASP A 16 -5.77 -0.09 14.50
C ASP A 16 -6.42 -0.38 13.13
N GLU A 17 -6.21 0.49 12.13
CA GLU A 17 -6.66 0.30 10.74
C GLU A 17 -5.95 -0.87 10.06
N MET A 18 -4.63 -1.00 10.23
CA MET A 18 -3.88 -2.12 9.63
C MET A 18 -4.26 -3.46 10.26
N LYS A 19 -4.50 -3.50 11.58
CA LYS A 19 -5.05 -4.69 12.26
C LYS A 19 -6.46 -5.03 11.79
N PHE A 20 -7.29 -4.02 11.56
CA PHE A 20 -8.61 -4.21 10.99
C PHE A 20 -8.54 -4.84 9.60
N LEU A 21 -7.71 -4.27 8.72
CA LEU A 21 -7.49 -4.80 7.37
C LEU A 21 -6.99 -6.26 7.39
N LYS A 22 -6.08 -6.60 8.31
CA LYS A 22 -5.65 -7.99 8.53
C LYS A 22 -6.79 -8.91 8.93
N GLY A 23 -7.65 -8.46 9.84
CA GLY A 23 -8.83 -9.21 10.24
C GLY A 23 -9.73 -9.55 9.05
N LEU A 24 -9.92 -8.59 8.13
CA LEU A 24 -10.68 -8.79 6.88
C LEU A 24 -10.01 -9.82 5.96
N ILE A 25 -8.69 -9.71 5.77
CA ILE A 25 -7.92 -10.63 4.92
C ILE A 25 -8.03 -12.06 5.44
N ASP A 26 -7.95 -12.24 6.76
CA ASP A 26 -8.03 -13.55 7.41
C ASP A 26 -9.47 -14.09 7.49
N ALA A 27 -10.46 -13.33 7.01
CA ALA A 27 -11.88 -13.59 7.16
C ALA A 27 -12.29 -13.85 8.63
N THR A 28 -11.51 -13.33 9.58
CA THR A 28 -11.89 -13.28 10.98
C THR A 28 -12.84 -12.09 11.12
N ASN A 29 -14.00 -12.27 11.73
CA ASN A 29 -14.97 -11.18 11.95
C ASN A 29 -14.40 -10.13 12.93
N PHE A 30 -13.39 -9.39 12.51
CA PHE A 30 -12.73 -8.36 13.29
C PHE A 30 -13.58 -7.10 13.23
N LYS A 31 -14.09 -6.69 14.39
CA LYS A 31 -14.77 -5.41 14.58
C LYS A 31 -13.91 -4.58 15.51
N SER A 32 -13.35 -3.49 15.02
CA SER A 32 -12.75 -2.49 15.89
C SER A 32 -13.85 -1.54 16.36
N GLU A 33 -14.08 -1.45 17.67
CA GLU A 33 -15.03 -0.49 18.26
C GLU A 33 -14.65 0.97 17.97
N LYS A 34 -13.41 1.22 17.55
CA LYS A 34 -12.90 2.56 17.19
C LYS A 34 -13.03 2.89 15.71
N LEU A 35 -13.27 1.89 14.85
CA LEU A 35 -13.36 2.09 13.41
C LEU A 35 -14.82 1.90 12.99
N ASP A 36 -15.50 3.03 12.74
CA ASP A 36 -16.83 3.03 12.15
C ASP A 36 -16.74 2.77 10.64
N ILE A 37 -16.38 1.53 10.29
CA ILE A 37 -16.23 1.07 8.90
C ILE A 37 -17.31 0.02 8.63
N GLU A 38 -18.27 0.37 7.78
CA GLU A 38 -19.18 -0.60 7.19
C GLU A 38 -18.52 -1.23 5.96
N ILE A 39 -18.60 -2.56 5.85
CA ILE A 39 -18.08 -3.31 4.70
C ILE A 39 -19.24 -4.03 4.06
N ASP A 40 -19.30 -3.98 2.74
CA ASP A 40 -20.25 -4.79 1.98
C ASP A 40 -19.91 -6.27 2.08
N THR A 41 -20.64 -6.97 2.95
CA THR A 41 -20.52 -8.42 3.18
C THR A 41 -20.96 -9.28 2.00
N THR A 42 -21.50 -8.69 0.92
CA THR A 42 -21.96 -9.44 -0.26
C THR A 42 -20.84 -9.73 -1.26
N THR A 43 -19.68 -9.07 -1.14
CA THR A 43 -18.48 -9.29 -1.98
C THR A 43 -17.26 -9.59 -1.11
N LYS A 44 -16.16 -10.06 -1.72
CA LYS A 44 -14.87 -10.18 -1.01
C LYS A 44 -14.38 -8.77 -0.68
N ALA A 45 -14.37 -8.42 0.60
CA ALA A 45 -13.94 -7.11 1.12
C ALA A 45 -12.51 -6.74 0.75
N VAL A 46 -11.64 -7.74 0.60
CA VAL A 46 -10.27 -7.56 0.13
C VAL A 46 -9.99 -8.60 -0.95
N SER A 47 -9.36 -8.17 -2.05
CA SER A 47 -8.88 -9.06 -3.09
C SER A 47 -7.47 -8.68 -3.53
N PHE A 48 -6.72 -9.67 -3.97
CA PHE A 48 -5.34 -9.51 -4.43
C PHE A 48 -5.30 -9.92 -5.90
N PRO A 49 -5.30 -8.96 -6.84
CA PRO A 49 -5.14 -9.27 -8.26
C PRO A 49 -3.84 -10.06 -8.49
N GLU A 50 -3.94 -11.15 -9.24
CA GLU A 50 -2.81 -12.02 -9.53
C GLU A 50 -2.29 -11.80 -10.95
N PHE A 51 -0.97 -11.73 -11.10
CA PHE A 51 -0.28 -11.80 -12.38
C PHE A 51 0.85 -12.82 -12.28
N ASN A 52 0.87 -13.82 -13.18
CA ASN A 52 1.80 -14.95 -13.15
C ASN A 52 1.90 -15.68 -11.79
N GLY A 53 0.81 -15.72 -11.03
CA GLY A 53 0.76 -16.38 -9.71
C GLY A 53 1.28 -15.54 -8.54
N CYS A 54 1.58 -14.25 -8.76
CA CYS A 54 1.95 -13.30 -7.72
C CYS A 54 0.83 -12.29 -7.48
N ALA A 55 0.52 -11.99 -6.21
CA ALA A 55 -0.43 -10.96 -5.82
C ALA A 55 0.15 -9.56 -6.06
N VAL A 56 -0.06 -8.99 -7.24
CA VAL A 56 0.54 -7.72 -7.66
C VAL A 56 -0.16 -6.48 -7.10
N GLY A 57 -1.22 -6.62 -6.32
CA GLY A 57 -1.93 -5.48 -5.77
C GLY A 57 -2.85 -5.85 -4.62
N MET A 58 -3.50 -4.83 -4.06
CA MET A 58 -4.47 -4.97 -2.99
C MET A 58 -5.70 -4.10 -3.30
N LEU A 59 -6.83 -4.73 -3.55
CA LEU A 59 -8.11 -4.05 -3.74
C LEU A 59 -8.93 -4.22 -2.46
N ILE A 60 -9.36 -3.10 -1.90
CA ILE A 60 -10.20 -3.06 -0.71
C ILE A 60 -11.55 -2.50 -1.14
N ASN A 61 -12.63 -3.20 -0.82
CA ASN A 61 -13.99 -2.80 -1.12
C ASN A 61 -14.73 -2.56 0.19
N THR A 62 -15.02 -1.29 0.50
CA THR A 62 -15.82 -0.94 1.67
C THR A 62 -17.30 -0.73 1.32
N GLY A 63 -17.68 -0.86 0.05
CA GLY A 63 -19.06 -0.80 -0.41
C GLY A 63 -19.68 0.60 -0.42
N LYS A 64 -19.01 1.63 0.12
CA LYS A 64 -19.47 3.02 0.12
C LYS A 64 -18.81 3.90 -0.95
N CYS A 65 -17.57 3.62 -1.32
CA CYS A 65 -16.75 4.57 -2.08
C CYS A 65 -15.85 3.94 -3.16
N PHE A 66 -16.28 2.85 -3.82
CA PHE A 66 -15.82 2.68 -5.20
C PHE A 66 -16.26 3.94 -5.95
N TYR A 67 -15.33 4.86 -6.20
CA TYR A 67 -15.58 6.12 -6.86
C TYR A 67 -16.43 5.82 -8.08
N THR A 68 -17.71 6.20 -7.97
CA THR A 68 -18.73 5.95 -8.97
C THR A 68 -18.47 6.92 -10.12
N SER A 69 -17.42 6.69 -10.91
CA SER A 69 -17.59 6.89 -12.33
C SER A 69 -18.36 5.67 -12.83
N GLU A 70 -19.25 5.86 -13.79
CA GLU A 70 -20.07 4.81 -14.39
C GLU A 70 -19.24 3.80 -15.22
N GLU A 71 -17.96 3.63 -14.88
CA GLU A 71 -16.96 2.81 -15.55
C GLU A 71 -16.51 1.68 -14.61
N ASP A 72 -16.04 0.60 -15.23
CA ASP A 72 -15.61 -0.64 -14.61
C ASP A 72 -14.77 -0.43 -13.34
N ALA A 73 -14.86 -1.35 -12.36
CA ALA A 73 -14.15 -1.25 -11.07
C ALA A 73 -12.64 -1.02 -11.22
N CYS A 74 -12.06 -1.38 -12.37
CA CYS A 74 -10.68 -1.09 -12.74
C CYS A 74 -10.39 0.41 -12.91
N SER A 75 -11.32 1.20 -13.51
CA SER A 75 -11.17 2.65 -13.68
C SER A 75 -11.08 3.36 -12.33
N SER A 76 -11.93 3.00 -11.37
CA SER A 76 -11.93 3.58 -10.02
C SER A 76 -10.62 3.32 -9.27
N VAL A 77 -9.97 2.17 -9.50
CA VAL A 77 -8.69 1.84 -8.86
C VAL A 77 -7.56 2.71 -9.39
N TYR A 78 -7.53 3.01 -10.70
CA TYR A 78 -6.54 3.93 -11.27
C TYR A 78 -6.62 5.31 -10.61
N ASP A 79 -7.82 5.82 -10.35
CA ASP A 79 -8.00 7.09 -9.65
C ASP A 79 -7.41 7.06 -8.22
N LEU A 80 -7.60 5.94 -7.50
CA LEU A 80 -7.02 5.74 -6.17
C LEU A 80 -5.48 5.71 -6.20
N MET A 81 -4.88 5.11 -7.24
CA MET A 81 -3.41 5.09 -7.41
C MET A 81 -2.80 6.50 -7.55
N TYR A 82 -3.59 7.50 -7.97
CA TYR A 82 -3.10 8.87 -8.13
C TYR A 82 -3.19 9.71 -6.85
N ILE A 83 -3.98 9.29 -5.87
CA ILE A 83 -4.11 10.00 -4.58
C ILE A 83 -2.84 9.80 -3.74
N ILE A 84 -2.35 8.57 -3.65
CA ILE A 84 -1.02 8.26 -3.14
C ILE A 84 -0.26 7.57 -4.28
N SER A 85 0.46 8.37 -5.07
CA SER A 85 1.24 7.87 -6.19
C SER A 85 2.66 7.52 -5.77
N THR A 86 3.18 6.38 -6.20
CA THR A 86 4.58 6.01 -6.00
C THR A 86 5.42 6.12 -7.27
N ASP A 87 6.62 6.68 -7.11
CA ASP A 87 7.67 6.69 -8.13
C ASP A 87 8.97 6.10 -7.57
N CYS A 88 9.81 5.57 -8.46
CA CYS A 88 11.13 5.06 -8.13
C CYS A 88 12.22 5.93 -8.75
N GLN A 89 13.33 6.06 -8.02
CA GLN A 89 14.55 6.69 -8.48
C GLN A 89 15.73 5.76 -8.17
N PRO A 90 16.82 5.82 -8.95
CA PRO A 90 18.05 5.10 -8.63
C PRO A 90 18.52 5.47 -7.22
N SER A 91 18.81 4.45 -6.41
CA SER A 91 19.37 4.67 -5.07
C SER A 91 20.82 5.13 -5.16
N LEU A 92 21.23 5.98 -4.22
CA LEU A 92 22.64 6.37 -4.04
C LEU A 92 23.49 5.21 -3.49
N THR A 93 22.85 4.17 -2.94
CA THR A 93 23.51 3.02 -2.31
C THR A 93 23.94 1.95 -3.32
N GLY A 94 23.42 1.98 -4.55
CA GLY A 94 23.70 1.01 -5.61
C GLY A 94 23.09 -0.39 -5.37
N GLY A 95 23.27 -1.30 -6.33
CA GLY A 95 22.75 -2.67 -6.25
C GLY A 95 21.25 -2.77 -6.52
N THR A 96 20.55 -3.58 -5.74
CA THR A 96 19.10 -3.86 -5.85
C THR A 96 18.23 -2.88 -5.05
N THR A 97 18.85 -1.88 -4.41
CA THR A 97 18.16 -0.85 -3.65
C THR A 97 17.69 0.27 -4.57
N VAL A 98 16.45 0.70 -4.41
CA VAL A 98 15.86 1.86 -5.08
C VAL A 98 15.33 2.85 -4.05
N ARG A 99 15.31 4.13 -4.41
CA ARG A 99 14.62 5.14 -3.61
C ARG A 99 13.18 5.22 -4.09
N LEU A 100 12.24 4.98 -3.20
CA LEU A 100 10.81 5.13 -3.48
C LEU A 100 10.32 6.45 -2.91
N ASN A 101 9.50 7.16 -3.69
CA ASN A 101 8.80 8.36 -3.24
C ASN A 101 7.28 8.13 -3.32
N SER A 102 6.58 8.32 -2.20
CA SER A 102 5.11 8.25 -2.11
C SER A 102 4.56 9.65 -1.94
N SER A 103 3.82 10.14 -2.92
CA SER A 103 3.30 11.51 -2.98
C SER A 103 1.79 11.55 -2.76
N VAL A 104 1.34 12.34 -1.79
CA VAL A 104 -0.08 12.56 -1.47
C VAL A 104 -0.61 13.76 -2.26
N LYS A 105 -1.68 13.53 -3.02
CA LYS A 105 -2.43 14.54 -3.79
C LYS A 105 -3.93 14.39 -3.52
N TRP A 106 -4.46 15.25 -2.65
CA TRP A 106 -5.88 15.25 -2.32
C TRP A 106 -6.40 16.67 -2.12
N GLN A 107 -7.65 16.93 -2.52
CA GLN A 107 -8.26 18.25 -2.38
C GLN A 107 -8.39 18.62 -0.90
N GLY A 108 -7.98 19.85 -0.54
CA GLY A 108 -8.03 20.33 0.83
C GLY A 108 -6.90 19.83 1.73
N VAL A 109 -6.01 18.98 1.21
CA VAL A 109 -4.79 18.53 1.90
C VAL A 109 -3.57 19.15 1.22
N ALA A 110 -2.62 19.67 2.01
CA ALA A 110 -1.37 20.18 1.45
C ALA A 110 -0.57 19.03 0.80
N PRO A 111 -0.09 19.18 -0.44
CA PRO A 111 0.70 18.13 -1.08
C PRO A 111 1.96 17.80 -0.27
N ARG A 112 2.27 16.51 -0.13
CA ARG A 112 3.46 16.05 0.60
C ARG A 112 4.01 14.75 0.02
N THR A 113 5.33 14.63 0.01
CA THR A 113 6.05 13.45 -0.44
C THR A 113 6.85 12.84 0.71
N PHE A 114 6.82 11.52 0.80
CA PHE A 114 7.57 10.70 1.73
C PHE A 114 8.52 9.81 0.94
N SER A 115 9.72 9.56 1.45
CA SER A 115 10.73 8.76 0.74
C SER A 115 11.29 7.66 1.63
N CYS A 116 11.56 6.50 1.05
CA CYS A 116 12.32 5.43 1.70
C CYS A 116 13.29 4.77 0.72
N GLU A 117 14.34 4.14 1.26
CA GLU A 117 15.16 3.20 0.49
C GLU A 117 14.47 1.83 0.59
N TYR A 118 14.36 1.13 -0.55
CA TYR A 118 13.66 -0.14 -0.67
C TYR A 118 14.54 -1.13 -1.41
N ASP A 119 14.86 -2.25 -0.78
CA ASP A 119 15.69 -3.30 -1.38
C ASP A 119 14.81 -4.35 -2.07
N LEU A 120 14.86 -4.37 -3.39
CA LEU A 120 14.09 -5.27 -4.26
C LEU A 120 14.49 -6.74 -4.06
N ALA A 121 15.70 -7.02 -3.57
CA ALA A 121 16.14 -8.40 -3.32
C ALA A 121 15.67 -8.97 -1.97
N SER A 122 15.17 -8.12 -1.07
CA SER A 122 15.07 -8.45 0.35
C SER A 122 13.75 -9.09 0.80
N GLU A 123 12.84 -9.45 -0.11
CA GLU A 123 11.44 -9.77 0.24
C GLU A 123 10.90 -8.74 1.25
N ALA A 124 11.09 -7.44 0.97
CA ALA A 124 10.69 -6.36 1.88
C ALA A 124 9.16 -6.26 1.99
N GLY A 125 8.66 -5.74 3.12
CA GLY A 125 7.24 -5.44 3.33
C GLY A 125 6.73 -4.33 2.42
N ILE A 126 5.57 -3.75 2.69
CA ILE A 126 5.12 -2.54 1.99
C ILE A 126 6.11 -1.40 2.32
N PRO A 127 6.54 -0.60 1.33
CA PRO A 127 7.41 0.55 1.54
C PRO A 127 6.92 1.47 2.68
N PRO A 128 7.76 1.81 3.67
CA PRO A 128 7.39 2.71 4.76
C PRO A 128 6.79 4.04 4.30
N SER A 129 7.26 4.59 3.18
CA SER A 129 6.75 5.84 2.62
C SER A 129 5.26 5.78 2.28
N ILE A 130 4.70 4.60 1.94
CA ILE A 130 3.26 4.42 1.73
C ILE A 130 2.50 4.54 3.04
N TYR A 131 2.98 3.89 4.11
CA TYR A 131 2.37 3.99 5.44
C TYR A 131 2.40 5.43 5.97
N GLU A 132 3.52 6.13 5.78
CA GLU A 132 3.65 7.54 6.15
C GLU A 132 2.71 8.45 5.34
N ALA A 133 2.60 8.21 4.03
CA ALA A 133 1.67 8.94 3.16
C ALA A 133 0.21 8.70 3.56
N TYR A 134 -0.16 7.46 3.86
CA TYR A 134 -1.49 7.10 4.37
C TYR A 134 -1.78 7.76 5.72
N ALA A 135 -0.84 7.70 6.67
CA ALA A 135 -0.99 8.33 7.98
C ALA A 135 -1.14 9.84 7.87
N TYR A 136 -0.37 10.46 6.97
CA TYR A 136 -0.49 11.89 6.68
C TYR A 136 -1.87 12.24 6.10
N LEU A 137 -2.34 11.48 5.10
CA LEU A 137 -3.66 11.71 4.50
C LEU A 137 -4.78 11.52 5.54
N SER A 138 -4.71 10.46 6.35
CA SER A 138 -5.69 10.19 7.40
C SER A 138 -5.74 11.29 8.46
N ALA A 139 -4.62 11.96 8.75
CA ALA A 139 -4.56 13.00 9.77
C ALA A 139 -5.00 14.38 9.27
N ASN A 140 -5.05 14.58 7.95
CA ASN A 140 -5.24 15.91 7.35
C ASN A 140 -6.47 16.01 6.42
N SER A 141 -7.22 14.92 6.23
CA SER A 141 -8.42 14.90 5.39
C SER A 141 -9.68 14.63 6.22
N GLU A 142 -10.83 14.96 5.63
CA GLU A 142 -12.16 14.61 6.17
C GLU A 142 -12.68 13.27 5.63
N LEU A 143 -11.80 12.48 4.99
CA LEU A 143 -12.14 11.17 4.43
C LEU A 143 -12.51 10.19 5.55
N SER A 144 -13.52 9.37 5.27
CA SER A 144 -13.88 8.25 6.14
C SER A 144 -12.75 7.21 6.19
N LYS A 145 -12.74 6.41 7.25
CA LYS A 145 -11.76 5.31 7.39
C LYS A 145 -11.89 4.28 6.27
N GLY A 146 -13.09 4.08 5.73
CA GLY A 146 -13.30 3.22 4.58
C GLY A 146 -12.60 3.74 3.33
N GLU A 147 -12.83 5.00 2.97
CA GLU A 147 -12.18 5.67 1.83
C GLU A 147 -10.66 5.66 1.95
N LEU A 148 -10.14 5.92 3.15
CA LEU A 148 -8.71 5.88 3.40
C LEU A 148 -8.15 4.48 3.11
N LEU A 149 -8.80 3.41 3.55
CA LEU A 149 -8.36 2.04 3.27
C LEU A 149 -8.40 1.71 1.78
N GLU A 150 -9.41 2.20 1.05
CA GLU A 150 -9.47 2.02 -0.41
C GLU A 150 -8.29 2.72 -1.09
N ILE A 151 -7.95 3.95 -0.66
CA ILE A 151 -6.77 4.69 -1.13
C ILE A 151 -5.47 3.96 -0.77
N PHE A 152 -5.38 3.34 0.40
CA PHE A 152 -4.24 2.49 0.77
C PHE A 152 -4.08 1.32 -0.20
N GLY A 153 -5.17 0.62 -0.52
CA GLY A 153 -5.16 -0.44 -1.53
C GLY A 153 -4.68 0.06 -2.90
N GLY A 154 -5.21 1.21 -3.34
CA GLY A 154 -4.76 1.88 -4.56
C GLY A 154 -3.26 2.21 -4.56
N ALA A 155 -2.73 2.74 -3.46
CA ALA A 155 -1.30 3.01 -3.29
C ALA A 155 -0.45 1.75 -3.45
N VAL A 156 -0.89 0.63 -2.86
CA VAL A 156 -0.20 -0.67 -2.96
C VAL A 156 -0.26 -1.21 -4.39
N CYS A 157 -1.41 -1.10 -5.07
CA CYS A 157 -1.51 -1.46 -6.49
C CYS A 157 -0.59 -0.60 -7.38
N SER A 158 -0.39 0.68 -7.04
CA SER A 158 0.48 1.58 -7.81
C SER A 158 1.94 1.12 -7.85
N LEU A 159 2.40 0.37 -6.84
CA LEU A 159 3.73 -0.23 -6.83
C LEU A 159 3.93 -1.17 -8.02
N ALA A 160 3.01 -2.11 -8.23
CA ALA A 160 3.15 -3.06 -9.31
C ALA A 160 2.76 -2.50 -10.68
N CYS A 161 1.83 -1.54 -10.74
CA CYS A 161 1.33 -0.99 -12.01
C CYS A 161 2.15 0.19 -12.55
N ASN A 162 2.68 1.05 -11.67
CA ASN A 162 3.31 2.31 -12.07
C ASN A 162 4.79 2.39 -11.69
N THR A 163 5.19 1.75 -10.60
CA THR A 163 6.56 1.89 -10.06
C THR A 163 7.49 0.78 -10.52
N PHE A 164 7.05 -0.48 -10.44
CA PHE A 164 7.87 -1.65 -10.76
C PHE A 164 7.58 -2.24 -12.14
N TYR A 165 6.51 -1.79 -12.81
CA TYR A 165 5.96 -2.42 -14.02
C TYR A 165 6.86 -2.34 -15.26
N TYR A 166 7.82 -1.40 -15.32
CA TYR A 166 8.55 -1.10 -16.57
C TYR A 166 10.04 -0.74 -16.43
N ASP A 167 10.60 -0.63 -15.23
CA ASP A 167 11.93 0.00 -15.04
C ASP A 167 13.02 -0.94 -14.49
N PHE A 168 12.96 -2.23 -14.84
CA PHE A 168 13.99 -3.20 -14.50
C PHE A 168 15.23 -3.18 -15.41
N ASP A 169 15.41 -2.13 -16.23
CA ASP A 169 16.71 -1.85 -16.86
C ASP A 169 17.74 -1.28 -15.85
N TYR A 170 17.29 -0.81 -14.68
CA TYR A 170 18.16 -0.21 -13.65
C TYR A 170 18.66 -1.19 -12.58
N ALA A 171 17.97 -2.31 -12.37
CA ALA A 171 18.36 -3.31 -11.37
C ALA A 171 19.11 -4.46 -12.05
N GLY A 172 20.43 -4.36 -12.09
CA GLY A 172 21.30 -5.43 -12.57
C GLY A 172 20.98 -6.78 -11.91
N ASP A 173 21.04 -7.84 -12.71
CA ASP A 173 20.93 -9.27 -12.37
C ASP A 173 19.61 -9.77 -11.74
N LEU A 174 18.58 -8.95 -11.55
CA LEU A 174 17.24 -9.42 -11.14
C LEU A 174 16.39 -9.72 -12.39
N GLU A 175 16.46 -10.94 -12.93
CA GLU A 175 15.74 -11.34 -14.15
C GLU A 175 14.20 -11.19 -14.08
N SER A 176 13.62 -10.94 -12.91
CA SER A 176 12.23 -10.51 -12.76
C SER A 176 11.89 -10.29 -11.28
N PHE A 177 11.70 -9.05 -10.84
CA PHE A 177 11.14 -8.77 -9.52
C PHE A 177 9.61 -8.71 -9.62
N TYR A 178 8.93 -9.44 -8.73
CA TYR A 178 7.48 -9.38 -8.57
C TYR A 178 7.16 -8.97 -7.14
N PHE A 179 6.46 -7.85 -6.99
CA PHE A 179 5.98 -7.40 -5.69
C PHE A 179 4.73 -8.23 -5.30
N ASP A 180 4.84 -9.02 -4.24
CA ASP A 180 3.72 -9.76 -3.64
C ASP A 180 3.13 -8.94 -2.49
N ALA A 181 2.02 -8.25 -2.77
CA ALA A 181 1.31 -7.39 -1.83
C ALA A 181 0.75 -8.15 -0.62
N TYR A 182 0.34 -9.42 -0.80
CA TYR A 182 -0.18 -10.24 0.30
C TYR A 182 0.94 -10.64 1.25
N ALA A 183 2.06 -11.15 0.72
CA ALA A 183 3.21 -11.52 1.52
C ALA A 183 3.84 -10.30 2.20
N ALA A 184 3.94 -9.17 1.48
CA ALA A 184 4.46 -7.91 2.02
C ALA A 184 3.65 -7.42 3.22
N PHE A 185 2.31 -7.34 3.09
CA PHE A 185 1.44 -6.87 4.16
C PHE A 185 1.47 -7.77 5.39
N ASN A 186 1.49 -9.10 5.20
CA ASN A 186 1.54 -10.04 6.33
C ASN A 186 2.87 -9.94 7.09
N ARG A 187 4.01 -9.79 6.39
CA ARG A 187 5.32 -9.61 7.04
C ARG A 187 5.38 -8.36 7.90
N ASP A 188 4.82 -7.24 7.44
CA ASP A 188 4.77 -6.00 8.22
C ASP A 188 3.95 -6.14 9.51
N LEU A 189 2.97 -7.04 9.54
CA LEU A 189 2.12 -7.26 10.72
C LEU A 189 2.66 -8.34 11.67
N GLU A 190 3.35 -9.34 11.15
CA GLU A 190 4.05 -10.36 11.95
C GLU A 190 5.19 -9.74 12.75
N THR A 191 5.89 -8.75 12.18
CA THR A 191 6.97 -8.00 12.85
C THR A 191 6.49 -7.11 13.99
N ILE A 192 5.18 -6.90 14.15
CA ILE A 192 4.57 -6.13 15.24
C ILE A 192 4.13 -7.03 16.42
N GLN A 193 4.06 -8.35 16.23
CA GLN A 193 3.66 -9.31 17.27
C GLN A 193 4.82 -9.84 18.12
N HIS A 194 6.04 -9.35 17.89
CA HIS A 194 7.27 -9.71 18.61
C HIS A 194 7.98 -8.48 19.17
#